data_AF-A0A1W9L1Q7-F1
#
_entry.id   AF-A0A1W9L1Q7-F1
#
_cell.length_a   1.000
_cell.length_b   1.000
_cell.length_c   1.000
_cell.angle_alpha   90.00
_cell.angle_beta   90.00
_cell.angle_gamma   90.00
#
_symmetry.space_group_name_H-M   'P 1'
#
loop_
_entity.id
_entity.type
_entity.pdbx_description
1 polymer ?
#
loop_
_entity_poly.entity_id
_entity_poly.type
_entity_poly.pdbx_seq_one_letter_code
_entity_poly.pdbx_strand_id
1 'polypeptide(L)'
;LGLDTKGLREIEFTAKGESDAGIEFYAWDFNFNESEGFKATVLIDKEGQQTYKFKTGAYQIAVKVVDNDGLESLEVIHLKVNGKITT
;
A
#
# COMPACT_ATOMS: atom_id res chain seq x y z
N LEU A 1 12.48 9.53 -7.54
CA LEU A 1 12.43 9.58 -6.05
C LEU A 1 13.72 8.97 -5.49
N GLY A 2 14.55 9.75 -4.79
CA GLY A 2 15.86 9.33 -4.27
C GLY A 2 15.82 8.94 -2.78
N LEU A 3 16.89 8.32 -2.26
CA LEU A 3 17.03 8.07 -0.82
C LEU A 3 17.18 9.39 -0.07
N ASP A 4 16.46 9.57 1.04
CA ASP A 4 16.69 10.70 1.94
C ASP A 4 17.97 10.52 2.77
N THR A 5 18.33 11.53 3.56
CA THR A 5 19.53 11.51 4.43
C THR A 5 19.49 10.41 5.50
N LYS A 6 18.34 9.75 5.69
CA LYS A 6 18.14 8.63 6.63
C LYS A 6 18.10 7.28 5.91
N GLY A 7 18.36 7.24 4.60
CA GLY A 7 18.34 6.02 3.80
C GLY A 7 16.93 5.50 3.53
N LEU A 8 15.90 6.35 3.60
CA LEU A 8 14.53 5.99 3.28
C LEU A 8 14.21 6.32 1.83
N ARG A 9 13.45 5.45 1.16
CA ARG A 9 12.82 5.72 -0.13
C ARG A 9 11.35 5.99 0.07
N GLU A 10 10.90 7.16 -0.34
CA GLU A 10 9.48 7.47 -0.45
C GLU A 10 8.95 6.90 -1.76
N ILE A 11 7.83 6.18 -1.68
CA ILE A 11 7.14 5.56 -2.80
C ILE A 11 5.67 5.97 -2.71
N GLU A 12 5.13 6.36 -3.85
CA GLU A 12 3.71 6.66 -4.03
C GLU A 12 2.99 5.41 -4.56
N PHE A 13 1.81 5.16 -4.01
CA PHE A 13 0.91 4.07 -4.39
C PHE A 13 -0.41 4.67 -4.85
N THR A 14 -0.96 4.08 -5.90
CA THR A 14 -2.30 4.38 -6.38
C THR A 14 -3.06 3.08 -6.55
N ALA A 15 -4.20 2.96 -5.88
CA ALA A 15 -5.17 1.91 -6.08
C ALA A 15 -6.32 2.41 -6.95
N LYS A 16 -6.87 1.52 -7.76
CA LYS A 16 -8.07 1.78 -8.56
C LYS A 16 -8.99 0.57 -8.43
N GLY A 17 -10.20 0.82 -7.97
CA GLY A 17 -11.31 -0.13 -7.97
C GLY A 17 -12.40 0.34 -8.92
N GLU A 18 -13.15 -0.64 -9.44
CA GLU A 18 -14.33 -0.41 -10.28
C GLU A 18 -15.48 -1.23 -9.69
N SER A 19 -16.63 -0.58 -9.49
CA SER A 19 -17.88 -1.20 -9.04
C SER A 19 -19.05 -0.38 -9.57
N ASP A 20 -20.15 -1.04 -9.94
CA ASP A 20 -21.38 -0.38 -10.39
C ASP A 20 -21.98 0.51 -9.28
N ALA A 21 -21.75 0.17 -8.01
CA ALA A 21 -22.17 0.96 -6.86
C ALA A 21 -21.25 2.17 -6.59
N GLY A 22 -20.08 2.24 -7.25
CA GLY A 22 -19.01 3.18 -6.94
C GLY A 22 -18.20 2.77 -5.71
N ILE A 23 -16.95 3.22 -5.66
CA ILE A 23 -16.04 2.89 -4.56
C ILE A 23 -16.34 3.75 -3.33
N GLU A 24 -16.45 3.12 -2.17
CA GLU A 24 -16.68 3.78 -0.90
C GLU A 24 -15.35 4.17 -0.26
N PHE A 25 -14.38 3.25 -0.11
CA PHE A 25 -13.02 3.61 0.32
C PHE A 25 -11.97 2.53 0.05
N TYR A 26 -10.71 2.89 0.24
CA TYR A 26 -9.56 2.00 0.32
C TYR A 26 -9.00 1.95 1.75
N ALA A 27 -8.39 0.84 2.11
CA ALA A 27 -7.62 0.67 3.34
C ALA A 27 -6.27 0.03 3.00
N TRP A 28 -5.21 0.45 3.69
CA TRP A 28 -3.83 0.05 3.35
C TRP A 28 -3.12 -0.60 4.53
N ASP A 29 -2.47 -1.73 4.27
CA ASP A 29 -1.57 -2.43 5.18
C ASP A 29 -0.17 -2.48 4.55
N PHE A 30 0.72 -1.61 5.00
CA PHE A 30 2.10 -1.53 4.52
C PHE A 30 3.05 -2.57 5.14
N ASN A 31 2.57 -3.36 6.10
CA ASN A 31 3.32 -4.43 6.74
C ASN A 31 2.50 -5.73 6.71
N PHE A 32 1.87 -6.00 5.57
CA PHE A 32 0.97 -7.13 5.41
C PHE A 32 1.72 -8.44 5.65
N ASN A 33 1.09 -9.31 6.46
CA ASN A 33 1.52 -10.67 6.67
C ASN A 33 0.29 -11.56 6.55
N GLU A 34 0.28 -12.41 5.53
CA GLU A 34 -0.85 -13.30 5.21
C GLU A 34 -1.29 -14.13 6.43
N SER A 35 -0.35 -14.61 7.25
CA SER A 35 -0.66 -15.42 8.44
C SER A 35 -1.33 -14.63 9.57
N GLU A 36 -1.15 -13.30 9.59
CA GLU A 36 -1.75 -12.41 10.59
C GLU A 36 -3.05 -11.74 10.10
N GLY A 37 -3.40 -11.95 8.83
CA GLY A 37 -4.50 -11.29 8.16
C GLY A 37 -4.25 -9.81 7.86
N PHE A 38 -5.22 -9.18 7.21
CA PHE A 38 -5.14 -7.78 6.83
C PHE A 38 -5.29 -6.87 8.06
N LYS A 39 -4.27 -6.02 8.31
CA LYS A 39 -4.25 -5.07 9.42
C LYS A 39 -4.00 -3.66 8.90
N ALA A 40 -5.09 -2.99 8.56
CA ALA A 40 -5.04 -1.63 8.03
C ALA A 40 -4.25 -0.69 8.96
N THR A 41 -3.20 -0.10 8.40
CA THR A 41 -2.47 1.04 8.98
C THR A 41 -3.06 2.38 8.54
N VAL A 42 -3.74 2.39 7.40
CA VAL A 42 -4.55 3.51 6.90
C VAL A 42 -5.96 3.01 6.64
N LEU A 43 -6.96 3.73 7.13
CA LEU A 43 -8.38 3.42 6.99
C LEU A 43 -9.09 4.56 6.26
N ILE A 44 -10.10 4.22 5.45
CA ILE A 44 -11.02 5.16 4.81
C ILE A 44 -10.28 6.18 3.93
N ASP A 45 -9.40 5.70 3.07
CA ASP A 45 -8.80 6.50 1.99
C ASP A 45 -9.81 6.60 0.84
N LYS A 46 -10.34 7.80 0.60
CA LYS A 46 -11.33 8.04 -0.48
C LYS A 46 -10.70 8.20 -1.86
N GLU A 47 -9.40 8.48 -1.93
CA GLU A 47 -8.71 8.79 -3.19
C GLU A 47 -7.93 7.58 -3.73
N GLY A 48 -7.65 6.60 -2.86
CA GLY A 48 -6.83 5.44 -3.21
C GLY A 48 -5.38 5.84 -3.47
N GLN A 49 -4.88 6.88 -2.81
CA GLN A 49 -3.53 7.42 -3.00
C GLN A 49 -2.80 7.51 -1.67
N GLN A 50 -1.62 6.90 -1.59
CA GLN A 50 -0.79 6.94 -0.38
C GLN A 50 0.68 7.11 -0.71
N THR A 51 1.42 7.74 0.21
CA THR A 51 2.88 7.76 0.18
C THR A 51 3.42 7.06 1.41
N TYR A 52 4.44 6.22 1.23
CA TYR A 52 5.08 5.51 2.33
C TYR A 52 6.60 5.48 2.18
N LYS A 53 7.30 5.54 3.31
CA LYS A 53 8.76 5.55 3.36
C LYS A 53 9.30 4.18 3.77
N PHE A 54 10.11 3.59 2.90
CA PHE A 54 10.72 2.28 3.12
C PHE A 54 12.22 2.37 3.33
N LYS A 55 12.74 1.46 4.15
CA LYS A 55 14.17 1.13 4.12
C LYS A 55 14.42 0.14 2.97
N THR A 56 15.69 -0.14 2.71
CA THR A 56 16.08 -1.32 1.94
C THR A 56 15.49 -2.59 2.56
N GLY A 57 14.87 -3.42 1.73
CA GLY A 57 14.20 -4.64 2.21
C GLY A 57 13.22 -5.20 1.18
N ALA A 58 12.58 -6.31 1.56
CA ALA A 58 11.45 -6.88 0.86
C ALA A 58 10.19 -6.72 1.73
N TYR A 59 9.09 -6.33 1.10
CA TYR A 59 7.83 -5.98 1.76
C TYR A 59 6.66 -6.62 1.02
N GLN A 60 5.65 -7.02 1.77
CA GLN A 60 4.31 -7.30 1.25
C GLN A 60 3.40 -6.15 1.68
N ILE A 61 2.69 -5.57 0.73
CA ILE A 61 1.77 -4.46 0.96
C ILE A 61 0.43 -4.91 0.44
N ALA A 62 -0.63 -4.71 1.23
CA ALA A 62 -1.98 -5.02 0.83
C ALA A 62 -2.84 -3.76 0.80
N VAL A 63 -3.73 -3.69 -0.19
CA VAL A 63 -4.81 -2.71 -0.26
C VAL A 63 -6.13 -3.43 -0.33
N LYS A 64 -7.06 -3.06 0.55
CA LYS A 64 -8.45 -3.48 0.48
C LYS A 64 -9.26 -2.34 -0.11
N VAL A 65 -10.10 -2.62 -1.10
CA VAL A 65 -11.11 -1.71 -1.61
C VAL A 65 -12.49 -2.17 -1.13
N VAL A 66 -13.33 -1.23 -0.72
CA VAL A 66 -14.72 -1.46 -0.32
C VAL A 66 -15.61 -0.56 -1.17
N ASP A 67 -16.65 -1.11 -1.78
CA ASP A 67 -17.64 -0.35 -2.54
C ASP A 67 -18.84 0.10 -1.68
N ASN A 68 -19.75 0.88 -2.27
CA ASN A 68 -20.93 1.40 -1.56
C ASN A 68 -21.95 0.35 -1.14
N ASP A 69 -21.87 -0.88 -1.68
CA ASP A 69 -22.69 -2.01 -1.27
C ASP A 69 -22.01 -2.83 -0.15
N GLY A 70 -20.80 -2.44 0.25
CA GLY A 70 -20.01 -3.10 1.28
C GLY A 70 -19.28 -4.35 0.79
N LEU A 71 -19.19 -4.57 -0.53
CA LEU A 71 -18.36 -5.63 -1.09
C LEU A 71 -16.89 -5.23 -1.01
N GLU A 72 -16.04 -6.20 -0.71
CA GLU A 72 -14.61 -5.97 -0.55
C GLU A 72 -13.77 -6.81 -1.51
N SER A 73 -12.65 -6.24 -1.95
CA SER A 73 -11.59 -6.94 -2.67
C SER A 73 -10.23 -6.59 -2.07
N LEU A 74 -9.30 -7.54 -2.06
CA LEU A 74 -7.96 -7.41 -1.49
C LEU A 74 -6.92 -7.66 -2.58
N GLU A 75 -5.99 -6.72 -2.76
CA GLU A 75 -4.84 -6.85 -3.65
C GLU A 75 -3.54 -6.80 -2.83
N VAL A 76 -2.60 -7.69 -3.14
CA VAL A 76 -1.31 -7.79 -2.45
C VAL A 76 -0.17 -7.62 -3.45
N ILE A 77 0.73 -6.68 -3.17
CA ILE A 77 1.93 -6.46 -3.98
C ILE A 77 3.20 -6.79 -3.20
N HIS A 78 4.19 -7.30 -3.92
CA HIS A 78 5.51 -7.61 -3.38
C HIS A 78 6.51 -6.54 -3.83
N LEU A 79 7.04 -5.79 -2.88
CA LEU A 79 7.95 -4.68 -3.14
C LEU A 79 9.36 -5.01 -2.64
N LYS A 80 10.34 -4.94 -3.55
CA LYS A 80 11.77 -4.99 -3.19
C LYS A 80 12.41 -3.62 -3.33
N VAL A 81 12.86 -3.06 -2.22
CA VAL A 81 13.60 -1.80 -2.17
C VAL A 81 15.10 -2.09 -2.14
N ASN A 82 15.79 -1.77 -3.24
CA ASN A 82 17.23 -1.98 -3.38
C ASN A 82 18.05 -0.83 -2.75
N GLY A 83 19.27 -1.13 -2.31
CA GLY A 83 20.21 -0.16 -1.74
C GLY A 83 20.92 0.67 -2.81
N LYS A 84 21.73 1.63 -2.38
CA LYS A 84 22.77 2.21 -3.24
C LYS A 84 24.07 1.43 -3.05
N ILE A 85 24.75 1.14 -4.16
CA ILE A 85 26.17 0.77 -4.12
C ILE A 85 26.94 2.10 -4.11
N THR A 86 27.71 2.34 -3.06
CA THR A 86 28.67 3.47 -3.03
C THR A 86 30.02 2.89 -3.43
N THR A 87 30.56 3.34 -4.56
CA THR A 87 31.92 3.03 -5.02
C THR A 87 32.85 4.16 -4.63
#